data_AF-A0A6J8BRI2-F1
#
_entry.id   AF-A0A6J8BRI2-F1
#
_cell.length_a   1.000
_cell.length_b   1.000
_cell.length_c   1.000
_cell.angle_alpha   90.00
_cell.angle_beta   90.00
_cell.angle_gamma   90.00
#
_symmetry.space_group_name_H-M   'P 1'
#
loop_
_entity.id
_entity.type
_entity.pdbx_description
1 polymer ?
#
loop_
_entity_poly.entity_id
_entity_poly.type
_entity_poly.pdbx_seq_one_letter_code
_entity_poly.pdbx_strand_id
1 'polypeptide(L)'
;MLPAYLRGRAADYFEDLDSEIQNDFDTAVQKLKQRFCPKELERMYYSELFQRKQISGESVEDYGNAILKLARRAHGGVSLDEHDRLAMEHFLQGLHPSLRRFVMMSDPQSFEQAFRIAKREECNERLTRIEEVSTAVNAVSADAHVIQKLEDVTRKLDMLERKMNSVSGQSYPGQGSTTQFGQGNPRGSGLNMRSKDGKPICHYCHRIGHIERYCYSKQGVPQQQSGGGQTGLN
;
A
#
# COMPACT_ATOMS: atom_id res chain seq x y z
N MET A 1 7.07 -9.94 -68.09
CA MET A 1 6.25 -9.19 -67.11
C MET A 1 7.04 -8.69 -65.89
N LEU A 2 8.36 -8.93 -65.77
CA LEU A 2 9.19 -8.38 -64.68
C LEU A 2 9.14 -6.84 -64.54
N PRO A 3 9.18 -6.03 -65.63
CA PRO A 3 9.25 -4.57 -65.53
C PRO A 3 8.05 -3.94 -64.82
N ALA A 4 6.85 -4.51 -65.00
CA ALA A 4 5.62 -3.99 -64.40
C ALA A 4 5.58 -4.08 -62.86
N TYR A 5 6.45 -4.90 -62.25
CA TYR A 5 6.56 -5.06 -60.80
C TYR A 5 7.69 -4.22 -60.19
N LEU A 6 8.57 -3.64 -61.00
CA LEU A 6 9.66 -2.80 -60.52
C LEU A 6 9.16 -1.36 -60.33
N ARG A 7 9.67 -0.69 -59.31
CA ARG A 7 9.33 0.71 -59.01
C ARG A 7 10.55 1.49 -58.54
N GLY A 8 10.54 2.80 -58.83
CA GLY A 8 11.60 3.72 -58.45
C GLY A 8 12.98 3.23 -58.89
N ARG A 9 13.97 3.32 -58.00
CA ARG A 9 15.38 2.97 -58.29
C ARG A 9 15.59 1.57 -58.88
N ALA A 10 14.71 0.62 -58.59
CA ALA A 10 14.81 -0.73 -59.15
C ALA A 10 14.31 -0.80 -60.61
N ALA A 11 13.32 0.02 -60.98
CA ALA A 11 12.88 0.17 -62.36
C ALA A 11 13.93 0.92 -63.17
N ASP A 12 14.42 2.06 -62.65
CA ASP A 12 15.47 2.85 -63.30
C ASP A 12 16.71 1.99 -63.60
N TYR A 13 17.18 1.22 -62.61
CA TYR A 13 18.31 0.32 -62.78
C TYR A 13 18.06 -0.79 -63.81
N PHE A 14 16.83 -1.31 -63.91
CA PHE A 14 16.49 -2.36 -64.88
C PHE A 14 16.42 -1.81 -66.31
N GLU A 15 15.89 -0.59 -66.49
CA GLU A 15 15.84 0.10 -67.78
C GLU A 15 17.25 0.42 -68.33
N ASP A 16 18.20 0.68 -67.43
CA ASP A 16 19.62 0.91 -67.76
C ASP A 16 20.39 -0.38 -68.14
N LEU A 17 19.83 -1.58 -67.94
CA LEU A 17 20.50 -2.84 -68.32
C LEU A 17 20.43 -3.08 -69.84
N ASP A 18 21.37 -3.84 -70.37
CA ASP A 18 21.36 -4.23 -71.79
C ASP A 18 20.09 -5.00 -72.16
N SER A 19 19.61 -4.82 -73.39
CA SER A 19 18.38 -5.48 -73.86
C SER A 19 18.46 -7.01 -73.79
N GLU A 20 19.65 -7.61 -73.95
CA GLU A 20 19.86 -9.05 -73.77
C GLU A 20 19.56 -9.50 -72.33
N ILE A 21 20.00 -8.70 -71.33
CA ILE A 21 19.76 -8.98 -69.91
C ILE A 21 18.30 -8.72 -69.56
N GLN A 22 17.67 -7.68 -70.09
CA GLN A 22 16.26 -7.38 -69.84
C GLN A 22 15.33 -8.50 -70.34
N ASN A 23 15.73 -9.18 -71.43
CA ASN A 23 14.95 -10.25 -72.04
C ASN A 23 15.14 -11.62 -71.35
N ASP A 24 16.22 -11.80 -70.58
CA ASP A 24 16.42 -13.01 -69.77
C ASP A 24 16.03 -12.76 -68.31
N PHE A 25 14.95 -13.42 -67.88
CA PHE A 25 14.40 -13.25 -66.53
C PHE A 25 15.41 -13.61 -65.44
N ASP A 26 16.13 -14.72 -65.59
CA ASP A 26 17.02 -15.21 -64.56
C ASP A 26 18.24 -14.30 -64.41
N THR A 27 18.85 -13.88 -65.52
CA THR A 27 19.98 -12.93 -65.50
C THR A 27 19.55 -11.56 -64.98
N ALA A 28 18.37 -11.05 -65.39
CA ALA A 28 17.83 -9.80 -64.85
C ALA A 28 17.62 -9.87 -63.33
N VAL A 29 17.02 -10.95 -62.82
CA VAL A 29 16.82 -11.15 -61.38
C VAL A 29 18.15 -11.24 -60.65
N GLN A 30 19.15 -11.92 -61.22
CA GLN A 30 20.49 -11.97 -60.63
C GLN A 30 21.14 -10.58 -60.55
N LYS A 31 21.06 -9.76 -61.60
CA LYS A 31 21.59 -8.38 -61.59
C LYS A 31 20.87 -7.51 -60.56
N LEU A 32 19.55 -7.61 -60.47
CA LEU A 32 18.76 -6.93 -59.46
C LEU A 32 19.16 -7.36 -58.04
N LYS A 33 19.33 -8.67 -57.79
CA LYS A 33 19.81 -9.19 -56.50
C LYS A 33 21.21 -8.66 -56.18
N GLN A 34 22.14 -8.68 -57.13
CA GLN A 34 23.50 -8.16 -56.91
C GLN A 34 23.49 -6.67 -56.54
N ARG A 35 22.61 -5.87 -57.15
CA ARG A 35 22.52 -4.44 -56.92
C ARG A 35 21.81 -4.07 -55.61
N PHE A 36 20.73 -4.77 -55.28
CA PHE A 36 19.83 -4.39 -54.18
C PHE A 36 19.92 -5.30 -52.94
N CYS A 37 20.56 -6.47 -53.07
CA CYS A 37 20.86 -7.40 -51.98
C CYS A 37 22.37 -7.71 -51.96
N PRO A 38 23.24 -6.72 -51.71
CA PRO A 38 24.69 -6.96 -51.63
C PRO A 38 25.02 -7.86 -50.42
N LYS A 39 26.06 -8.68 -50.55
CA LYS A 39 26.47 -9.63 -49.50
C LYS A 39 26.84 -8.95 -48.18
N GLU A 40 27.34 -7.71 -48.25
CA GLU A 40 27.64 -6.88 -47.08
C GLU A 40 26.37 -6.59 -46.27
N LEU A 41 25.23 -6.40 -46.94
CA LEU A 41 23.94 -6.18 -46.30
C LEU A 41 23.43 -7.46 -45.62
N GLU A 42 23.59 -8.62 -46.26
CA GLU A 42 23.28 -9.93 -45.65
C GLU A 42 24.11 -10.15 -44.38
N ARG A 43 25.42 -9.85 -44.44
CA ARG A 43 26.32 -9.95 -43.28
C ARG A 43 25.91 -9.02 -42.14
N MET A 44 25.45 -7.82 -42.45
CA MET A 44 24.92 -6.87 -41.47
C MET A 44 23.68 -7.44 -40.78
N TYR A 45 22.71 -7.94 -41.55
CA TYR A 45 21.50 -8.56 -40.99
C TYR A 45 21.81 -9.83 -40.19
N TYR A 46 22.79 -10.62 -40.60
CA TYR A 46 23.26 -11.77 -39.84
C TYR A 46 23.83 -11.35 -38.48
N SER A 47 24.64 -10.30 -38.45
CA SER A 47 25.16 -9.74 -37.19
C SER A 47 24.05 -9.22 -36.29
N GLU A 48 23.06 -8.54 -36.87
CA GLU A 48 21.89 -8.03 -36.14
C GLU A 48 21.05 -9.19 -35.58
N LEU A 49 20.77 -10.22 -36.37
CA LEU A 49 20.05 -11.43 -35.95
C LEU A 49 20.75 -12.12 -34.78
N PHE A 50 22.07 -12.29 -34.86
CA PHE A 50 22.87 -12.95 -33.83
C PHE A 50 22.86 -12.18 -32.50
N GLN A 51 22.89 -10.85 -32.56
CA GLN A 51 22.87 -9.98 -31.39
C GLN A 51 21.46 -9.72 -30.86
N ARG A 52 20.43 -10.02 -31.65
CA ARG A 52 19.05 -9.72 -31.29
C ARG A 52 18.61 -10.54 -30.08
N LYS A 53 18.24 -9.85 -29.01
CA LYS A 53 17.63 -10.37 -27.79
C LYS A 53 16.32 -9.65 -27.53
N GLN A 54 15.34 -10.34 -26.95
CA GLN A 54 14.09 -9.74 -26.50
C GLN A 54 14.42 -8.68 -25.46
N ILE A 55 14.05 -7.43 -25.73
CA ILE A 55 14.34 -6.32 -24.80
C ILE A 55 13.29 -6.29 -23.68
N SER A 56 13.61 -5.58 -22.58
CA SER A 56 12.67 -5.45 -21.47
C SER A 56 11.39 -4.75 -21.91
N GLY A 57 10.23 -5.37 -21.64
CA GLY A 57 8.91 -4.85 -22.01
C GLY A 57 8.51 -5.08 -23.47
N GLU A 58 9.39 -5.64 -24.31
CA GLU A 58 9.02 -6.04 -25.66
C GLU A 58 8.17 -7.32 -25.63
N SER A 59 7.07 -7.29 -26.39
CA SER A 59 6.19 -8.44 -26.48
C SER A 59 6.86 -9.59 -27.26
N VAL A 60 6.47 -10.82 -26.94
CA VAL A 60 6.91 -12.02 -27.67
C VAL A 60 6.58 -11.92 -29.16
N GLU A 61 5.47 -11.23 -29.51
CA GLU A 61 5.04 -11.02 -30.90
C GLU A 61 5.93 -10.08 -31.67
N ASP A 62 6.25 -8.92 -31.11
CA ASP A 62 7.14 -7.96 -31.74
C ASP A 62 8.53 -8.56 -31.91
N TYR A 63 9.03 -9.25 -30.88
CA TYR A 63 10.30 -9.95 -30.90
C TYR A 63 10.32 -11.06 -31.97
N GLY A 64 9.33 -11.95 -31.96
CA GLY A 64 9.22 -13.05 -32.92
C GLY A 64 9.14 -12.56 -34.36
N ASN A 65 8.34 -11.53 -34.62
CA ASN A 65 8.24 -10.89 -35.93
C ASN A 65 9.56 -10.26 -36.38
N ALA A 66 10.31 -9.64 -35.46
CA ALA A 66 11.63 -9.09 -35.76
C ALA A 66 12.62 -10.20 -36.14
N ILE A 67 12.65 -11.31 -35.39
CA ILE A 67 13.51 -12.46 -35.68
C ILE A 67 13.19 -13.06 -37.06
N LEU A 68 11.92 -13.29 -37.39
CA LEU A 68 11.53 -13.80 -38.72
C LEU A 68 11.97 -12.87 -39.86
N LYS A 69 11.82 -11.56 -39.69
CA LYS A 69 12.25 -10.57 -40.69
C LYS A 69 13.78 -10.57 -40.85
N LEU A 70 14.53 -10.64 -39.75
CA LEU A 70 15.99 -10.65 -39.78
C LEU A 70 16.51 -11.96 -40.38
N ALA A 71 15.95 -13.12 -40.00
CA ALA A 71 16.34 -14.43 -40.56
C ALA A 71 16.15 -14.49 -42.08
N ARG A 72 15.05 -13.93 -42.61
CA ARG A 72 14.80 -13.84 -44.06
C ARG A 72 15.80 -12.94 -44.78
N ARG A 73 16.25 -11.86 -44.14
CA ARG A 73 17.18 -10.88 -44.74
C ARG A 73 18.64 -11.27 -44.59
N ALA A 74 18.99 -12.00 -43.53
CA ALA A 74 20.35 -12.45 -43.24
C ALA A 74 20.80 -13.61 -44.15
N HIS A 75 19.85 -14.40 -44.65
CA HIS A 75 20.13 -15.60 -45.43
C HIS A 75 19.46 -15.54 -46.80
N GLY A 76 19.87 -14.60 -47.66
CA GLY A 76 19.34 -14.51 -49.02
C GLY A 76 19.59 -15.80 -49.81
N GLY A 77 18.53 -16.50 -50.21
CA GLY A 77 18.61 -17.63 -51.14
C GLY A 77 18.60 -19.03 -50.52
N VAL A 78 18.36 -19.19 -49.22
CA VAL A 78 18.03 -20.50 -48.63
C VAL A 78 16.53 -20.80 -48.73
N SER A 79 16.14 -22.05 -48.47
CA SER A 79 14.72 -22.45 -48.46
C SER A 79 13.98 -21.82 -47.28
N LEU A 80 12.65 -21.76 -47.39
CA LEU A 80 11.78 -21.29 -46.30
C LEU A 80 11.97 -22.13 -45.03
N ASP A 81 12.15 -23.44 -45.16
CA ASP A 81 12.35 -24.34 -44.02
C ASP A 81 13.64 -24.02 -43.25
N GLU A 82 14.72 -23.69 -43.95
CA GLU A 82 16.00 -23.33 -43.31
C GLU A 82 15.90 -21.97 -42.62
N HIS A 83 15.15 -21.02 -43.20
CA HIS A 83 14.84 -19.76 -42.52
C HIS A 83 14.08 -19.99 -41.23
N ASP A 84 13.08 -20.87 -41.20
CA ASP A 84 12.30 -21.16 -40.00
C ASP A 84 13.14 -21.87 -38.94
N ARG A 85 14.04 -22.77 -39.34
CA ARG A 85 15.00 -23.42 -38.44
C ARG A 85 15.94 -22.41 -37.78
N LEU A 86 16.54 -21.52 -38.57
CA LEU A 86 17.44 -20.46 -38.07
C LEU A 86 16.69 -19.45 -37.21
N ALA A 87 15.48 -19.06 -37.61
CA ALA A 87 14.63 -18.19 -36.83
C ALA A 87 14.30 -18.82 -35.46
N MET A 88 13.99 -20.13 -35.41
CA MET A 88 13.72 -20.83 -34.17
C MET A 88 14.93 -20.82 -33.23
N GLU A 89 16.12 -21.13 -33.74
CA GLU A 89 17.36 -21.14 -32.97
C GLU A 89 17.64 -19.76 -32.34
N HIS A 90 17.60 -18.70 -33.15
CA HIS A 90 17.82 -17.33 -32.68
C HIS A 90 16.70 -16.84 -31.76
N PHE A 91 15.45 -17.19 -32.05
CA PHE A 91 14.31 -16.87 -31.20
C PHE A 91 14.51 -17.42 -29.79
N LEU A 92 14.80 -18.73 -29.67
CA LEU A 92 15.05 -19.38 -28.39
C LEU A 92 16.27 -18.78 -27.67
N GLN A 93 17.37 -18.55 -28.38
CA GLN A 93 18.60 -18.00 -27.78
C GLN A 93 18.41 -16.58 -27.26
N GLY A 94 17.55 -15.77 -27.90
CA GLY A 94 17.31 -14.39 -27.53
C GLY A 94 16.05 -14.11 -26.72
N LEU A 95 15.18 -15.10 -26.52
CA LEU A 95 13.99 -14.96 -25.69
C LEU A 95 14.36 -14.58 -24.25
N HIS A 96 13.48 -13.82 -23.58
CA HIS A 96 13.67 -13.43 -22.18
C HIS A 96 13.91 -14.69 -21.30
N PRO A 97 14.87 -14.68 -20.36
CA PRO A 97 15.26 -15.90 -19.62
C PRO A 97 14.12 -16.60 -18.89
N SER A 98 13.14 -15.84 -18.38
CA SER A 98 11.96 -16.39 -17.70
C SER A 98 11.12 -17.25 -18.66
N LEU A 99 10.77 -16.70 -19.82
CA LEU A 99 10.03 -17.38 -20.87
C LEU A 99 10.86 -18.53 -21.49
N ARG A 100 12.13 -18.29 -21.80
CA ARG A 100 13.03 -19.25 -22.47
C ARG A 100 13.07 -20.59 -21.73
N ARG A 101 13.13 -20.55 -20.40
CA ARG A 101 13.13 -21.77 -19.58
C ARG A 101 11.92 -22.65 -19.87
N PHE A 102 10.71 -22.08 -19.87
CA PHE A 102 9.47 -22.82 -20.11
C PHE A 102 9.35 -23.30 -21.55
N VAL A 103 9.76 -22.49 -22.52
CA VAL A 103 9.78 -22.88 -23.92
C VAL A 103 10.72 -24.08 -24.12
N MET A 104 11.96 -24.02 -23.61
CA MET A 104 12.92 -25.11 -23.75
C MET A 104 12.48 -26.40 -23.05
N MET A 105 11.84 -26.32 -21.87
CA MET A 105 11.29 -27.49 -21.18
C MET A 105 10.15 -28.16 -21.97
N SER A 106 9.49 -27.43 -22.86
CA SER A 106 8.39 -27.94 -23.69
C SER A 106 8.87 -28.56 -25.00
N ASP A 107 10.18 -28.54 -25.28
CA ASP A 107 10.83 -29.13 -26.44
C ASP A 107 10.13 -28.85 -27.80
N PRO A 108 10.02 -27.57 -28.20
CA PRO A 108 9.29 -27.20 -29.41
C PRO A 108 9.99 -27.71 -30.67
N GLN A 109 9.20 -28.29 -31.58
CA GLN A 109 9.71 -28.87 -32.83
C GLN A 109 9.64 -27.90 -34.03
N SER A 110 9.13 -26.68 -33.81
CA SER A 110 9.06 -25.65 -34.83
C SER A 110 9.04 -24.25 -34.23
N PHE A 111 9.36 -23.25 -35.06
CA PHE A 111 9.25 -21.84 -34.67
C PHE A 111 7.84 -21.51 -34.15
N GLU A 112 6.81 -21.96 -34.86
CA GLU A 112 5.41 -21.71 -34.49
C GLU A 112 5.07 -22.32 -33.13
N GLN A 113 5.54 -23.53 -32.84
CA GLN A 113 5.34 -24.15 -31.53
C GLN A 113 6.06 -23.35 -30.44
N ALA A 114 7.34 -23.00 -30.65
CA ALA A 114 8.10 -22.19 -29.71
C ALA A 114 7.43 -20.83 -29.43
N PHE A 115 6.95 -20.17 -30.49
CA PHE A 115 6.24 -18.91 -30.43
C PHE A 115 4.94 -19.01 -29.62
N ARG A 116 4.11 -20.03 -29.90
CA ARG A 116 2.86 -20.27 -29.17
C ARG A 116 3.09 -20.52 -27.68
N ILE A 117 4.11 -21.31 -27.34
CA ILE A 117 4.46 -21.58 -25.94
C ILE A 117 4.94 -20.29 -25.27
N ALA A 118 5.85 -19.56 -25.90
CA ALA A 118 6.34 -18.27 -25.40
C ALA A 118 5.18 -17.29 -25.14
N LYS A 119 4.24 -17.18 -26.08
CA LYS A 119 3.04 -16.35 -25.94
C LYS A 119 2.14 -16.77 -24.79
N ARG A 120 1.94 -18.08 -24.61
CA ARG A 120 1.16 -18.59 -23.48
C ARG A 120 1.82 -18.21 -22.15
N GLU A 121 3.13 -18.39 -22.05
CA GLU A 121 3.85 -18.06 -20.81
C GLU A 121 3.96 -16.55 -20.56
N GLU A 122 4.07 -15.72 -21.60
CA GLU A 122 3.96 -14.26 -21.48
C GLU A 122 2.60 -13.85 -20.89
N CYS A 123 1.52 -14.47 -21.36
CA CYS A 123 0.18 -14.25 -20.79
C CYS A 123 0.09 -14.74 -19.34
N ASN A 124 0.66 -15.89 -19.02
CA ASN A 124 0.68 -16.42 -17.65
C ASN A 124 1.45 -15.49 -16.70
N GLU A 125 2.66 -15.06 -17.06
CA GLU A 125 3.46 -14.11 -16.27
C GLU A 125 2.70 -12.78 -16.04
N ARG A 126 1.94 -12.33 -17.04
CA ARG A 126 1.10 -11.13 -16.90
C ARG A 126 -0.04 -11.35 -15.91
N LEU A 127 -0.69 -12.51 -15.95
CA LEU A 127 -1.77 -12.87 -15.04
C LEU A 127 -1.25 -13.00 -13.60
N THR A 128 -0.15 -13.72 -13.38
CA THR A 128 0.43 -13.87 -12.03
C THR A 128 0.85 -12.52 -11.46
N ARG A 129 1.43 -11.62 -12.28
CA ARG A 129 1.76 -10.26 -11.84
C ARG A 129 0.52 -9.47 -11.41
N ILE A 130 -0.61 -9.64 -12.10
CA ILE A 130 -1.88 -9.00 -11.72
C ILE A 130 -2.39 -9.54 -10.38
N GLU A 131 -2.30 -10.85 -10.16
CA GLU A 131 -2.69 -11.50 -8.90
C GLU A 131 -1.80 -11.04 -7.73
N GLU A 132 -0.49 -10.94 -7.94
CA GLU A 132 0.48 -10.41 -6.97
C GLU A 132 0.17 -8.94 -6.61
N VAL A 133 -0.11 -8.10 -7.60
CA VAL A 133 -0.52 -6.71 -7.35
C VAL A 133 -1.84 -6.65 -6.60
N SER A 134 -2.82 -7.49 -6.97
CA SER A 134 -4.13 -7.53 -6.32
C SER A 134 -4.03 -7.97 -4.86
N THR A 135 -3.20 -8.98 -4.57
CA THR A 135 -2.95 -9.44 -3.19
C THR A 135 -2.21 -8.38 -2.36
N ALA A 136 -1.23 -7.69 -2.95
CA ALA A 136 -0.55 -6.56 -2.30
C ALA A 136 -1.52 -5.40 -1.99
N VAL A 137 -2.40 -5.03 -2.92
CA VAL A 137 -3.42 -3.99 -2.72
C VAL A 137 -4.39 -4.37 -1.58
N ASN A 138 -4.79 -5.64 -1.50
CA ASN A 138 -5.66 -6.13 -0.43
C ASN A 138 -4.95 -6.09 0.94
N ALA A 139 -3.66 -6.42 1.01
CA ALA A 139 -2.88 -6.33 2.25
C ALA A 139 -2.77 -4.88 2.75
N VAL A 140 -2.47 -3.92 1.87
CA VAL A 140 -2.43 -2.48 2.22
C VAL A 140 -3.82 -1.98 2.68
N SER A 141 -4.89 -2.48 2.07
CA SER A 141 -6.26 -2.14 2.48
C SER A 141 -6.62 -2.70 3.86
N ALA A 142 -6.10 -3.88 4.22
CA ALA A 142 -6.26 -4.45 5.56
C ALA A 142 -5.52 -3.59 6.61
N ASP A 143 -4.31 -3.12 6.31
CA ASP A 143 -3.57 -2.21 7.18
C ASP A 143 -4.28 -0.85 7.32
N ALA A 144 -4.85 -0.31 6.25
CA ALA A 144 -5.69 0.89 6.31
C ALA A 144 -6.92 0.70 7.22
N HIS A 145 -7.54 -0.48 7.22
CA HIS A 145 -8.61 -0.80 8.16
C HIS A 145 -8.10 -0.86 9.62
N VAL A 146 -6.91 -1.40 9.86
CA VAL A 146 -6.28 -1.40 11.20
C VAL A 146 -6.02 0.04 11.66
N ILE A 147 -5.50 0.90 10.78
CA ILE A 147 -5.30 2.34 11.06
C ILE A 147 -6.62 3.00 11.44
N GLN A 148 -7.70 2.78 10.67
CA GLN A 148 -9.02 3.34 10.99
C GLN A 148 -9.55 2.86 12.36
N LYS A 149 -9.37 1.57 12.68
CA LYS A 149 -9.75 1.03 14.00
C LYS A 149 -8.92 1.64 15.13
N LEU A 150 -7.63 1.90 14.90
CA LEU A 150 -6.76 2.56 15.86
C LEU A 150 -7.22 4.00 16.14
N GLU A 151 -7.59 4.76 15.09
CA GLU A 151 -8.17 6.10 15.24
C GLU A 151 -9.48 6.07 16.05
N ASP A 152 -10.35 5.09 15.81
CA ASP A 152 -11.59 4.91 16.58
C ASP A 152 -11.32 4.57 18.05
N VAL A 153 -10.30 3.76 18.34
CA VAL A 153 -9.88 3.47 19.71
C VAL A 153 -9.32 4.71 20.38
N THR A 154 -8.48 5.49 19.70
CA THR A 154 -7.95 6.77 20.22
C THR A 154 -9.10 7.74 20.54
N ARG A 155 -10.08 7.88 19.64
CA ARG A 155 -11.28 8.69 19.90
C ARG A 155 -12.06 8.21 21.13
N LYS A 156 -12.22 6.90 21.28
CA LYS A 156 -12.91 6.30 22.45
C LYS A 156 -12.14 6.55 23.74
N LEU A 157 -10.80 6.50 23.72
CA LEU A 157 -9.95 6.82 24.86
C LEU A 157 -10.11 8.29 25.27
N ASP A 158 -10.10 9.23 24.33
CA ASP A 158 -10.33 10.66 24.61
C ASP A 158 -11.71 10.91 25.24
N MET A 159 -12.75 10.22 24.74
CA MET A 159 -14.09 10.30 25.32
C MET A 159 -14.14 9.73 26.74
N LEU A 160 -13.41 8.64 27.00
CA LEU A 160 -13.35 8.02 28.31
C LEU A 160 -12.60 8.90 29.31
N GLU A 161 -11.49 9.52 28.89
CA GLU A 161 -10.72 10.46 29.68
C GLU A 161 -11.56 11.68 30.08
N ARG A 162 -12.31 12.27 29.13
CA ARG A 162 -13.26 13.36 29.41
C ARG A 162 -14.34 12.95 30.42
N LYS A 163 -14.90 11.74 30.28
CA LYS A 163 -15.90 11.20 31.23
C LYS A 163 -15.30 10.97 32.62
N MET A 164 -14.10 10.41 32.70
CA MET A 164 -13.39 10.20 33.96
C MET A 164 -13.12 11.53 34.67
N ASN A 165 -12.66 12.56 33.96
CA ASN A 165 -12.47 13.89 34.51
C ASN A 165 -13.80 14.53 34.99
N SER A 166 -14.93 14.25 34.32
CA SER A 166 -16.25 14.71 34.78
C SER A 166 -16.76 13.99 36.04
N VAL A 167 -16.35 12.73 36.24
CA VAL A 167 -16.70 11.93 37.44
C VAL A 167 -15.80 12.31 38.62
N SER A 168 -14.50 12.55 38.38
CA SER A 168 -13.58 13.10 39.39
C SER A 168 -13.87 14.58 39.73
N GLY A 169 -14.60 15.28 38.86
CA GLY A 169 -15.11 16.63 39.08
C GLY A 169 -16.40 16.70 39.92
N GLN A 170 -17.00 15.57 40.30
CA GLN A 170 -18.12 15.54 41.25
C GLN A 170 -17.62 15.63 42.70
N SER A 171 -17.09 16.81 43.04
CA SER A 171 -17.39 17.39 44.35
C SER A 171 -18.79 18.01 44.25
N TYR A 172 -19.73 17.55 45.08
CA TYR A 172 -21.10 18.07 45.14
C TYR A 172 -21.12 19.61 45.24
N PRO A 173 -21.68 20.34 44.27
CA PRO A 173 -21.89 21.78 44.38
C PRO A 173 -23.20 22.06 45.13
N GLY A 174 -23.11 22.90 46.17
CA GLY A 174 -24.27 23.54 46.78
C GLY A 174 -25.00 24.41 45.75
N GLN A 175 -26.28 24.10 45.53
CA GLN A 175 -27.18 24.92 44.73
C GLN A 175 -27.70 26.10 45.55
N GLY A 176 -27.24 27.29 45.20
CA GLY A 176 -28.00 28.52 45.42
C GLY A 176 -29.09 28.64 44.36
N SER A 177 -30.33 28.77 44.80
CA SER A 177 -31.43 29.28 43.98
C SER A 177 -32.15 30.37 44.76
N THR A 178 -32.10 31.56 44.17
CA THR A 178 -32.95 32.71 44.46
C THR A 178 -34.42 32.32 44.39
N THR A 179 -35.13 32.37 45.51
CA THR A 179 -36.58 32.62 45.53
C THR A 179 -36.91 33.65 46.61
N GLN A 180 -37.32 34.80 46.12
CA GLN A 180 -37.91 35.89 46.87
C GLN A 180 -39.39 35.57 47.06
N PHE A 181 -39.82 35.12 48.24
CA PHE A 181 -41.16 35.37 48.76
C PHE A 181 -41.09 35.33 50.29
N GLY A 182 -41.33 36.48 50.90
CA GLY A 182 -41.42 36.61 52.35
C GLY A 182 -42.69 35.97 52.90
N GLN A 183 -42.61 35.49 54.13
CA GLN A 183 -43.60 35.72 55.19
C GLN A 183 -43.01 35.22 56.51
N GLY A 184 -43.09 36.06 57.53
CA GLY A 184 -42.36 35.90 58.77
C GLY A 184 -42.83 34.74 59.67
N ASN A 185 -41.92 34.30 60.52
CA ASN A 185 -42.07 34.53 61.96
C ASN A 185 -40.73 34.30 62.69
N PRO A 186 -40.26 35.26 63.51
CA PRO A 186 -39.10 35.08 64.36
C PRO A 186 -39.58 34.54 65.71
N ARG A 187 -39.17 33.33 66.11
CA ARG A 187 -39.23 32.84 67.50
C ARG A 187 -38.63 31.44 67.59
N GLY A 188 -37.53 31.30 68.34
CA GLY A 188 -37.01 29.97 68.66
C GLY A 188 -35.61 29.95 69.24
N SER A 189 -35.37 30.76 70.26
CA SER A 189 -34.14 30.84 71.05
C SER A 189 -33.66 29.46 71.53
N GLY A 190 -32.57 28.96 70.95
CA GLY A 190 -31.80 27.84 71.48
C GLY A 190 -30.49 28.37 72.03
N LEU A 191 -30.53 28.80 73.29
CA LEU A 191 -29.41 29.40 74.03
C LEU A 191 -28.17 28.48 74.00
N ASN A 192 -27.18 28.74 73.14
CA ASN A 192 -25.86 28.12 73.30
C ASN A 192 -25.16 28.79 74.48
N MET A 193 -25.35 28.26 75.69
CA MET A 193 -24.67 28.74 76.90
C MET A 193 -23.16 28.51 76.74
N ARG A 194 -22.39 29.61 76.68
CA ARG A 194 -20.92 29.60 76.65
C ARG A 194 -20.39 30.41 77.83
N SER A 195 -19.27 29.98 78.38
CA SER A 195 -18.54 30.76 79.40
C SER A 195 -17.93 32.03 78.78
N LYS A 196 -17.46 32.96 79.61
CA LYS A 196 -16.73 34.16 79.16
C LYS A 196 -15.50 33.82 78.30
N ASP A 197 -14.88 32.66 78.53
CA ASP A 197 -13.75 32.14 77.74
C ASP A 197 -14.18 31.38 76.47
N GLY A 198 -15.45 31.43 76.09
CA GLY A 198 -15.98 30.79 74.87
C GLY A 198 -16.17 29.27 74.92
N LYS A 199 -15.83 28.62 76.04
CA LYS A 199 -16.03 27.17 76.24
C LYS A 199 -17.53 26.83 76.37
N PRO A 200 -18.01 25.72 75.78
CA PRO A 200 -19.41 25.32 75.83
C PRO A 200 -19.84 24.92 77.25
N ILE A 201 -21.07 25.25 77.65
CA ILE A 201 -21.69 24.85 78.91
C ILE A 201 -22.76 23.80 78.60
N CYS A 202 -22.71 22.68 79.31
CA CYS A 202 -23.66 21.59 79.12
C CYS A 202 -25.06 21.96 79.62
N HIS A 203 -26.10 21.79 78.80
CA HIS A 203 -27.49 22.07 79.19
C HIS A 203 -28.07 21.12 80.23
N TYR A 204 -27.46 19.94 80.43
CA TYR A 204 -27.92 18.95 81.40
C TYR A 204 -27.28 19.12 82.78
N CYS A 205 -25.94 19.18 82.84
CA CYS A 205 -25.22 19.26 84.12
C CYS A 205 -24.63 20.64 84.44
N HIS A 206 -24.82 21.63 83.55
CA HIS A 206 -24.37 23.02 83.71
C HIS A 206 -22.86 23.21 83.93
N ARG A 207 -22.04 22.19 83.61
CA ARG A 207 -20.57 22.30 83.64
C ARG A 207 -19.99 22.75 82.31
N ILE A 208 -18.88 23.47 82.41
CA ILE A 208 -18.12 24.02 81.29
C ILE A 208 -17.23 22.93 80.68
N GLY A 209 -17.09 22.89 79.35
CA GLY A 209 -16.16 22.04 78.61
C GLY A 209 -16.81 21.00 77.68
N HIS A 210 -18.12 20.77 77.77
CA HIS A 210 -18.85 19.86 76.89
C HIS A 210 -20.30 20.34 76.69
N ILE A 211 -20.97 19.84 75.64
CA ILE A 211 -22.42 20.04 75.43
C ILE A 211 -23.20 18.80 75.87
N GLU A 212 -24.52 18.92 76.02
CA GLU A 212 -25.39 17.86 76.54
C GLU A 212 -25.24 16.51 75.82
N ARG A 213 -25.03 16.53 74.49
CA ARG A 213 -24.78 15.32 73.68
C ARG A 213 -23.63 14.45 74.22
N TYR A 214 -22.63 15.08 74.84
CA TYR A 214 -21.41 14.44 75.33
C TYR A 214 -21.32 14.50 76.87
N CYS A 215 -22.45 14.58 77.57
CA CYS A 215 -22.47 14.64 79.02
C CYS A 215 -22.31 13.27 79.69
N TYR A 216 -21.18 13.05 80.37
CA TYR A 216 -20.92 11.82 81.12
C TYR A 216 -21.92 11.55 82.25
N SER A 217 -22.47 12.59 82.89
CA SER A 217 -23.54 12.44 83.89
C SER A 217 -24.85 11.94 83.30
N LYS A 218 -25.07 12.11 81.99
CA LYS A 218 -26.22 11.55 81.26
C LYS A 218 -25.97 10.09 80.83
N GLN A 219 -24.71 9.64 80.83
CA GLN A 219 -24.29 8.29 80.47
C GLN A 219 -24.10 7.36 81.69
N GLY A 220 -24.54 7.78 82.88
CA GLY A 220 -24.69 6.89 84.05
C GLY A 220 -23.40 6.48 84.77
N VAL A 221 -22.28 7.17 84.55
CA VAL A 221 -21.01 6.87 85.25
C VAL A 221 -20.74 7.96 86.30
N PRO A 222 -20.59 7.63 87.59
CA PRO A 222 -20.35 8.62 88.63
C PRO A 222 -18.96 9.27 88.48
N GLN A 223 -18.94 10.58 88.62
CA GLN A 223 -17.80 11.44 88.33
C GLN A 223 -16.87 11.56 89.52
N GLN A 224 -15.63 11.09 89.37
CA GLN A 224 -14.56 11.40 90.32
C GLN A 224 -14.20 12.88 90.23
N GLN A 225 -14.14 13.48 91.42
CA GLN A 225 -13.88 14.89 91.70
C GLN A 225 -12.48 15.30 91.27
N SER A 226 -12.39 16.50 90.70
CA SER A 226 -11.15 17.18 90.39
C SER A 226 -10.60 17.87 91.65
N GLY A 227 -9.40 17.50 92.08
CA GLY A 227 -8.48 18.38 92.83
C GLY A 227 -7.28 18.64 91.90
N GLY A 228 -6.84 19.85 91.62
CA GLY A 228 -6.75 21.03 92.47
C GLY A 228 -5.26 21.30 92.69
N GLY A 229 -4.67 22.21 91.91
CA GLY A 229 -3.26 22.56 92.00
C GLY A 229 -2.86 23.67 91.02
N GLN A 230 -3.19 24.92 91.38
CA GLN A 230 -2.54 26.13 90.88
C GLN A 230 -1.27 26.43 91.71
N THR A 231 -0.48 27.38 91.20
CA THR A 231 0.71 28.07 91.75
C THR A 231 2.05 27.43 91.38
N GLY A 232 3.08 28.13 90.89
CA GLY A 232 3.30 29.56 90.65
C GLY A 232 4.62 29.77 89.91
N LEU A 233 4.81 30.98 89.38
CA LEU A 233 5.93 31.48 88.59
C LEU A 233 7.21 31.67 89.42
N ASN A 234 8.35 31.19 88.89
CA ASN A 234 9.69 31.83 88.72
C ASN A 234 10.79 30.77 88.71
#